data_AF-A0A948QZH0-F1
#
_entry.id   AF-A0A948QZH0-F1
#
_cell.length_a   1.000
_cell.length_b   1.000
_cell.length_c   1.000
_cell.angle_alpha   90.00
_cell.angle_beta   90.00
_cell.angle_gamma   90.00
#
_symmetry.space_group_name_H-M   'P 1'
#
loop_
_entity.id
_entity.type
_entity.pdbx_description
1 polymer ?
#
loop_
_entity_poly.entity_id
_entity_poly.type
_entity_poly.pdbx_seq_one_letter_code
_entity_poly.pdbx_strand_id
1 'polypeptide(L)'
;MINLQFTIFNKFSKTLFLTLFIVGTFYLSLPAPKDFPPLPNSVKSVEPGDTEQIANVSAYYTDMSREEVVNFYYDYFSKSPFFNIPLPTYRLNHPPERIREVLRETQQSTFVEEIVHPLRESVFVNGFEWNNDPFTEPEGRAKNILIVNGKTYQFKVTLFYQESQAWQRLLVFYSILVLSFLVCRAYGEIYIKLKD
;
A
#
# COMPACT_ATOMS: atom_id res chain seq x y z
N MET A 1 -6.65 -31.72 37.22
CA MET A 1 -5.59 -31.26 36.27
C MET A 1 -6.16 -30.44 35.10
N ILE A 2 -7.32 -30.84 34.54
CA ILE A 2 -8.00 -30.20 33.39
C ILE A 2 -8.40 -28.74 33.64
N ASN A 3 -9.02 -28.42 34.79
CA ASN A 3 -9.40 -27.04 35.15
C ASN A 3 -8.21 -26.06 35.22
N LEU A 4 -7.02 -26.55 35.55
CA LEU A 4 -5.81 -25.72 35.61
C LEU A 4 -5.30 -25.40 34.20
N GLN A 5 -5.29 -26.39 33.27
CA GLN A 5 -4.87 -26.17 31.88
C GLN A 5 -5.80 -25.21 31.14
N PHE A 6 -7.12 -25.32 31.33
CA PHE A 6 -8.09 -24.37 30.76
C PHE A 6 -7.90 -22.94 31.28
N THR A 7 -7.68 -22.80 32.59
CA THR A 7 -7.47 -21.48 33.22
C THR A 7 -6.20 -20.80 32.71
N ILE A 8 -5.13 -21.57 32.53
CA ILE A 8 -3.86 -21.07 31.97
C ILE A 8 -4.04 -20.67 30.50
N PHE A 9 -4.65 -21.50 29.67
CA PHE A 9 -4.93 -21.19 28.25
C PHE A 9 -5.77 -19.92 28.10
N ASN A 10 -6.82 -19.77 28.91
CA ASN A 10 -7.71 -18.61 28.90
C ASN A 10 -6.99 -17.33 29.38
N LYS A 11 -6.12 -17.43 30.37
CA LYS A 11 -5.31 -16.28 30.82
C LYS A 11 -4.29 -15.87 29.76
N PHE A 12 -3.63 -16.83 29.10
CA PHE A 12 -2.69 -16.56 28.03
C PHE A 12 -3.36 -15.92 26.82
N SER A 13 -4.48 -16.47 26.34
CA SER A 13 -5.21 -15.93 25.20
C SER A 13 -5.69 -14.50 25.49
N LYS A 14 -6.28 -14.24 26.65
CA LYS A 14 -6.68 -12.88 27.05
C LYS A 14 -5.51 -11.89 27.02
N THR A 15 -4.36 -12.26 27.57
CA THR A 15 -3.16 -11.40 27.56
C THR A 15 -2.67 -11.16 26.13
N LEU A 16 -2.62 -12.20 25.29
CA LEU A 16 -2.20 -12.08 23.89
C LEU A 16 -3.12 -11.13 23.11
N PHE A 17 -4.43 -11.33 23.19
CA PHE A 17 -5.41 -10.50 22.49
C PHE A 17 -5.44 -9.07 23.02
N LEU A 18 -5.21 -8.86 24.33
CA LEU A 18 -5.07 -7.51 24.89
C LEU A 18 -3.82 -6.80 24.36
N THR A 19 -2.69 -7.50 24.28
CA THR A 19 -1.45 -6.95 23.70
C THR A 19 -1.65 -6.60 22.22
N LEU A 20 -2.25 -7.49 21.44
CA LEU A 20 -2.59 -7.24 20.03
C LEU A 20 -3.53 -6.04 19.89
N PHE A 21 -4.55 -5.94 20.76
CA PHE A 21 -5.47 -4.82 20.78
C PHE A 21 -4.75 -3.49 21.01
N ILE A 22 -3.87 -3.41 22.02
CA ILE A 22 -3.13 -2.19 22.34
C ILE A 22 -2.18 -1.81 21.20
N VAL A 23 -1.33 -2.74 20.76
CA VAL A 23 -0.32 -2.50 19.72
C VAL A 23 -0.99 -2.17 18.38
N GLY A 24 -2.01 -2.94 17.99
CA GLY A 24 -2.73 -2.73 16.75
C GLY A 24 -3.55 -1.44 16.75
N THR A 25 -4.22 -1.10 17.86
CA THR A 25 -4.91 0.20 17.98
C THR A 25 -3.93 1.36 17.84
N PHE A 26 -2.79 1.29 18.52
CA PHE A 26 -1.75 2.31 18.40
C PHE A 26 -1.28 2.45 16.95
N TYR A 27 -0.90 1.35 16.31
CA TYR A 27 -0.45 1.34 14.90
C TYR A 27 -1.49 1.89 13.93
N LEU A 28 -2.75 1.45 14.02
CA LEU A 28 -3.82 1.86 13.09
C LEU A 28 -4.31 3.29 13.32
N SER A 29 -4.06 3.84 14.51
CA SER A 29 -4.40 5.22 14.87
C SER A 29 -3.30 6.22 14.48
N LEU A 30 -2.10 5.75 14.08
CA LEU A 30 -1.06 6.65 13.59
C LEU A 30 -1.56 7.40 12.34
N PRO A 31 -1.19 8.67 12.17
CA PRO A 31 -1.53 9.41 10.97
C PRO A 31 -0.86 8.78 9.75
N ALA A 32 -1.58 8.83 8.63
CA ALA A 32 -1.11 8.33 7.36
C ALA A 32 -0.21 9.39 6.68
N PRO A 33 0.84 8.98 5.93
CA PRO A 33 1.65 9.91 5.16
C PRO A 33 0.79 10.69 4.16
N LYS A 34 0.92 12.02 4.17
CA LYS A 34 0.27 12.93 3.23
C LYS A 34 1.33 13.81 2.60
N ASP A 35 1.03 14.34 1.41
CA ASP A 35 1.91 15.23 0.66
C ASP A 35 3.17 14.53 0.15
N PHE A 36 2.97 13.57 -0.77
CA PHE A 36 4.05 12.87 -1.44
C PHE A 36 4.99 13.87 -2.13
N PRO A 37 6.31 13.82 -1.83
CA PRO A 37 7.27 14.75 -2.40
C PRO A 37 7.43 14.51 -3.91
N PRO A 38 7.71 15.57 -4.69
CA PRO A 38 8.03 15.40 -6.10
C PRO A 38 9.34 14.63 -6.27
N LEU A 39 9.45 13.86 -7.37
CA LEU A 39 10.72 13.21 -7.71
C LEU A 39 11.81 14.26 -7.99
N PRO A 40 13.07 14.00 -7.60
CA PRO A 40 14.20 14.86 -7.97
C PRO A 40 14.32 15.03 -9.48
N ASN A 41 14.63 16.25 -9.94
CA ASN A 41 14.83 16.58 -11.36
C ASN A 41 13.65 16.20 -12.28
N SER A 42 12.44 16.09 -11.73
CA SER A 42 11.24 15.74 -12.46
C SER A 42 10.37 16.96 -12.76
N VAL A 43 9.47 16.82 -13.73
CA VAL A 43 8.44 17.82 -14.03
C VAL A 43 7.08 17.22 -13.68
N LYS A 44 6.30 17.93 -12.86
CA LYS A 44 4.94 17.50 -12.50
C LYS A 44 4.01 17.58 -13.71
N SER A 45 3.25 16.52 -13.94
CA SER A 45 2.19 16.48 -14.95
C SER A 45 1.06 17.44 -14.59
N VAL A 46 0.57 18.16 -15.60
CA VAL A 46 -0.61 19.03 -15.51
C VAL A 46 -1.79 18.47 -16.31
N GLU A 47 -1.69 17.22 -16.76
CA GLU A 47 -2.77 16.56 -17.49
C GLU A 47 -4.02 16.46 -16.57
N PRO A 48 -5.24 16.66 -17.11
CA PRO A 48 -6.47 16.64 -16.29
C PRO A 48 -6.64 15.35 -15.49
N GLY A 49 -6.21 14.22 -16.06
CA GLY A 49 -6.24 12.91 -15.41
C GLY A 49 -5.28 12.76 -14.22
N ASP A 50 -4.28 13.63 -14.10
CA ASP A 50 -3.22 13.54 -13.09
C ASP A 50 -3.29 14.68 -12.05
N THR A 51 -4.33 15.53 -12.12
CA THR A 51 -4.47 16.74 -11.32
C THR A 51 -5.86 16.91 -10.71
N GLU A 52 -6.91 16.99 -11.54
CA GLU A 52 -8.25 17.40 -11.09
C GLU A 52 -9.29 16.29 -11.18
N GLN A 53 -9.16 15.37 -12.14
CA GLN A 53 -10.19 14.34 -12.37
C GLN A 53 -10.19 13.22 -11.33
N ILE A 54 -9.02 12.90 -10.75
CA ILE A 54 -8.87 11.80 -9.80
C ILE A 54 -8.14 12.32 -8.57
N ALA A 55 -8.80 12.21 -7.41
CA ALA A 55 -8.20 12.57 -6.13
C ALA A 55 -7.02 11.64 -5.80
N ASN A 56 -6.04 12.16 -5.06
CA ASN A 56 -4.87 11.40 -4.58
C ASN A 56 -4.00 10.79 -5.70
N VAL A 57 -4.04 11.40 -6.89
CA VAL A 57 -3.17 11.08 -8.01
C VAL A 57 -2.17 12.21 -8.21
N SER A 58 -0.94 11.84 -8.51
CA SER A 58 0.05 12.79 -9.01
C SER A 58 0.95 12.10 -10.01
N ALA A 59 1.31 12.77 -11.10
CA ALA A 59 2.26 12.21 -12.06
C ALA A 59 3.44 13.15 -12.30
N TYR A 60 4.56 12.56 -12.69
CA TYR A 60 5.84 13.22 -12.88
C TYR A 60 6.55 12.63 -14.10
N TYR A 61 7.12 13.48 -14.94
CA TYR A 61 8.05 13.09 -16.00
C TYR A 61 9.47 13.10 -15.45
N THR A 62 10.19 11.99 -15.59
CA THR A 62 11.51 11.80 -15.00
C THR A 62 12.38 10.89 -15.88
N ASP A 63 13.69 10.98 -15.67
CA ASP A 63 14.67 10.07 -16.25
C ASP A 63 15.18 9.04 -15.22
N MET A 64 14.65 9.08 -13.99
CA MET A 64 14.95 8.11 -12.95
C MET A 64 14.44 6.72 -13.35
N SER A 65 15.28 5.72 -13.09
CA SER A 65 14.94 4.32 -13.30
C SER A 65 13.83 3.84 -12.37
N ARG A 66 13.21 2.71 -12.71
CA ARG A 66 12.22 2.01 -11.87
C ARG A 66 12.69 1.87 -10.42
N GLU A 67 13.90 1.36 -10.21
CA GLU A 67 14.43 1.09 -8.88
C GLU A 67 14.58 2.38 -8.06
N GLU A 68 15.13 3.44 -8.66
CA GLU A 68 15.32 4.73 -7.99
C GLU A 68 13.99 5.36 -7.59
N VAL A 69 12.99 5.32 -8.48
CA VAL A 69 11.65 5.85 -8.22
C VAL A 69 10.97 5.10 -7.09
N VAL A 70 10.96 3.76 -7.14
CA VAL A 70 10.29 2.95 -6.12
C VAL A 70 11.00 3.08 -4.77
N ASN A 71 12.33 3.08 -4.74
CA ASN A 71 13.09 3.27 -3.50
C ASN A 71 12.83 4.64 -2.88
N PHE A 72 12.79 5.71 -3.69
CA PHE A 72 12.48 7.06 -3.22
C PHE A 72 11.12 7.12 -2.48
N TYR A 73 10.08 6.56 -3.10
CA TYR A 73 8.75 6.55 -2.47
C TYR A 73 8.63 5.56 -1.32
N TYR A 74 9.36 4.44 -1.35
CA TYR A 74 9.41 3.49 -0.23
C TYR A 74 10.05 4.14 1.00
N ASP A 75 11.16 4.85 0.84
CA ASP A 75 11.86 5.51 1.95
C ASP A 75 11.02 6.61 2.60
N TYR A 76 10.25 7.34 1.79
CA TYR A 76 9.28 8.32 2.27
C TYR A 76 8.10 7.65 2.98
N PHE A 77 7.50 6.63 2.36
CA PHE A 77 6.26 6.02 2.82
C PHE A 77 6.47 5.11 4.05
N SER A 78 7.65 4.51 4.20
CA SER A 78 7.96 3.54 5.27
C SER A 78 7.97 4.09 6.70
N LYS A 79 7.63 5.37 6.88
CA LYS A 79 7.68 6.08 8.16
C LYS A 79 6.38 6.84 8.38
N SER A 80 5.91 6.84 9.61
CA SER A 80 4.77 7.68 9.98
C SER A 80 5.20 9.14 10.04
N PRO A 81 4.37 10.08 9.54
CA PRO A 81 4.63 11.51 9.77
C PRO A 81 4.61 11.87 11.26
N PHE A 82 4.03 11.02 12.11
CA PHE A 82 4.13 11.15 13.56
C PHE A 82 5.50 10.68 14.05
N PHE A 83 6.38 11.64 14.37
CA PHE A 83 7.74 11.41 14.89
C PHE A 83 8.63 10.50 14.04
N ASN A 84 8.34 10.38 12.74
CA ASN A 84 9.16 9.59 11.80
C ASN A 84 9.32 8.11 12.23
N ILE A 85 8.31 7.56 12.89
CA ILE A 85 8.34 6.19 13.42
C ILE A 85 8.32 5.21 12.25
N PRO A 86 9.23 4.21 12.19
CA PRO A 86 9.21 3.21 11.14
C PRO A 86 7.92 2.37 11.19
N LEU A 87 7.33 2.14 10.03
CA LEU A 87 6.11 1.37 9.87
C LEU A 87 6.39 0.00 9.23
N PRO A 88 5.63 -1.05 9.57
CA PRO A 88 5.66 -2.31 8.83
C PRO A 88 5.21 -2.05 7.38
N THR A 89 6.18 -2.04 6.46
CA THR A 89 5.99 -1.59 5.08
C THR A 89 6.48 -2.65 4.11
N TYR A 90 5.61 -3.06 3.20
CA TYR A 90 5.91 -4.10 2.21
C TYR A 90 5.83 -3.54 0.80
N ARG A 91 6.63 -4.12 -0.10
CA ARG A 91 6.64 -3.82 -1.53
C ARG A 91 6.08 -5.03 -2.27
N LEU A 92 5.06 -4.80 -3.09
CA LEU A 92 4.42 -5.82 -3.90
C LEU A 92 4.59 -5.44 -5.38
N ASN A 93 5.11 -6.36 -6.18
CA ASN A 93 5.21 -6.19 -7.62
C ASN A 93 3.94 -6.71 -8.28
N HIS A 94 3.35 -5.90 -9.15
CA HIS A 94 2.12 -6.23 -9.86
C HIS A 94 2.34 -6.25 -11.37
N PRO A 95 1.52 -7.00 -12.13
CA PRO A 95 1.54 -6.91 -13.57
C PRO A 95 1.07 -5.52 -14.04
N PRO A 96 1.55 -5.01 -15.19
CA PRO A 96 1.22 -3.66 -15.68
C PRO A 96 -0.27 -3.38 -15.83
N GLU A 97 -1.09 -4.41 -16.08
CA GLU A 97 -2.54 -4.32 -16.20
C GLU A 97 -3.21 -3.92 -14.89
N ARG A 98 -2.59 -4.18 -13.74
CA ARG A 98 -3.17 -3.92 -12.42
C ARG A 98 -3.54 -2.45 -12.22
N ILE A 99 -2.77 -1.52 -12.79
CA ILE A 99 -3.09 -0.10 -12.65
C ILE A 99 -4.38 0.27 -13.39
N ARG A 100 -4.74 -0.48 -14.44
CA ARG A 100 -5.98 -0.24 -15.20
C ARG A 100 -7.22 -0.59 -14.40
N GLU A 101 -7.10 -1.61 -13.55
CA GLU A 101 -8.16 -2.03 -12.63
C GLU A 101 -8.31 -1.07 -11.44
N VAL A 102 -7.19 -0.55 -10.94
CA VAL A 102 -7.15 0.20 -9.67
C VAL A 102 -7.33 1.71 -9.89
N LEU A 103 -6.78 2.27 -10.97
CA LEU A 103 -6.81 3.70 -11.26
C LEU A 103 -7.78 4.05 -12.40
N ARG A 104 -7.48 3.62 -13.63
CA ARG A 104 -8.32 3.85 -14.83
C ARG A 104 -7.89 2.96 -15.99
N GLU A 105 -8.85 2.54 -16.81
CA GLU A 105 -8.63 1.64 -17.95
C GLU A 105 -7.62 2.18 -18.98
N THR A 106 -7.58 3.50 -19.18
CA THR A 106 -6.70 4.17 -20.15
C THR A 106 -5.27 4.36 -19.66
N GLN A 107 -4.94 3.94 -18.43
CA GLN A 107 -3.62 4.15 -17.87
C GLN A 107 -2.57 3.30 -18.60
N GLN A 108 -1.53 3.98 -19.07
CA GLN A 108 -0.34 3.35 -19.64
C GLN A 108 0.62 2.93 -18.53
N SER A 109 1.23 1.77 -18.70
CA SER A 109 2.12 1.18 -17.71
C SER A 109 3.12 0.22 -18.35
N THR A 110 4.35 0.31 -17.89
CA THR A 110 5.41 -0.68 -18.10
C THR A 110 5.69 -1.45 -16.80
N PHE A 111 5.49 -0.81 -15.64
CA PHE A 111 5.57 -1.48 -14.35
C PHE A 111 4.60 -0.86 -13.33
N VAL A 112 4.19 -1.69 -12.36
CA VAL A 112 3.37 -1.29 -11.23
C VAL A 112 3.95 -1.91 -9.96
N GLU A 113 4.25 -1.06 -8.98
CA GLU A 113 4.60 -1.51 -7.64
C GLU A 113 3.66 -0.90 -6.62
N GLU A 114 3.25 -1.69 -5.65
CA GLU A 114 2.44 -1.24 -4.53
C GLU A 114 3.30 -1.26 -3.26
N ILE A 115 3.31 -0.13 -2.55
CA ILE A 115 3.92 -0.03 -1.23
C ILE A 115 2.78 0.02 -0.22
N VAL A 116 2.75 -0.95 0.70
CA VAL A 116 1.58 -1.19 1.58
C VAL A 116 1.94 -1.16 3.05
N HIS A 117 1.10 -0.47 3.82
CA HIS A 117 0.97 -0.61 5.27
C HIS A 117 -0.23 -1.51 5.56
N PRO A 118 -0.03 -2.72 6.11
CA PRO A 118 -1.11 -3.67 6.34
C PRO A 118 -2.26 -3.05 7.14
N LEU A 119 -3.49 -3.28 6.69
CA LEU A 119 -4.74 -2.77 7.29
C LEU A 119 -4.84 -1.23 7.38
N ARG A 120 -4.04 -0.47 6.62
CA ARG A 120 -4.01 1.00 6.68
C ARG A 120 -4.19 1.67 5.32
N GLU A 121 -3.09 1.77 4.58
CA GLU A 121 -3.02 2.48 3.32
C GLU A 121 -2.04 1.78 2.38
N SER A 122 -2.19 2.06 1.09
CA SER A 122 -1.18 1.71 0.09
C SER A 122 -1.00 2.83 -0.91
N VAL A 123 0.18 2.84 -1.55
CA VAL A 123 0.48 3.71 -2.67
C VAL A 123 0.93 2.86 -3.85
N PHE A 124 0.30 3.08 -4.99
CA PHE A 124 0.69 2.48 -6.27
C PHE A 124 1.65 3.42 -6.98
N VAL A 125 2.82 2.90 -7.32
CA VAL A 125 3.85 3.55 -8.13
C VAL A 125 3.80 2.91 -9.51
N ASN A 126 3.16 3.60 -10.44
CA ASN A 126 3.06 3.18 -11.83
C ASN A 126 4.10 3.91 -12.66
N GLY A 127 4.94 3.20 -13.41
CA GLY A 127 5.84 3.80 -14.38
C GLY A 127 5.49 3.39 -15.79
N PHE A 128 5.42 4.38 -16.68
CA PHE A 128 5.32 4.19 -18.11
C PHE A 128 6.64 4.57 -18.79
N GLU A 129 7.21 3.63 -19.51
CA GLU A 129 8.43 3.80 -20.29
C GLU A 129 8.08 3.78 -21.79
N TRP A 130 8.22 4.91 -22.46
CA TRP A 130 7.64 5.06 -23.81
C TRP A 130 8.28 4.14 -24.85
N ASN A 131 9.56 3.81 -24.72
CA ASN A 131 10.29 2.94 -25.66
C ASN A 131 10.12 1.44 -25.35
N ASN A 132 9.56 1.10 -24.19
CA ASN A 132 9.43 -0.24 -23.66
C ASN A 132 7.99 -0.53 -23.20
N ASP A 133 7.03 0.02 -23.94
CA ASP A 133 5.61 -0.25 -23.72
C ASP A 133 5.27 -1.68 -24.22
N PRO A 134 4.80 -2.58 -23.33
CA PRO A 134 4.44 -3.94 -23.73
C PRO A 134 3.15 -3.99 -24.57
N PHE A 135 2.34 -2.93 -24.58
CA PHE A 135 1.06 -2.90 -25.30
C PHE A 135 1.14 -2.26 -26.69
N THR A 136 2.27 -1.62 -27.01
CA THR A 136 2.48 -0.94 -28.30
C THR A 136 3.58 -1.64 -29.09
N GLU A 137 3.28 -2.00 -30.34
CA GLU A 137 4.24 -2.54 -31.29
C GLU A 137 5.47 -1.63 -31.44
N PRO A 138 6.70 -2.16 -31.60
CA PRO A 138 7.92 -1.36 -31.62
C PRO A 138 7.90 -0.17 -32.58
N GLU A 139 7.32 -0.35 -33.77
CA GLU A 139 7.20 0.69 -34.80
C GLU A 139 6.26 1.84 -34.38
N GLY A 140 5.30 1.57 -33.50
CA GLY A 140 4.33 2.55 -33.00
C GLY A 140 4.80 3.35 -31.78
N ARG A 141 5.85 2.89 -31.07
CA ARG A 141 6.29 3.47 -29.79
C ARG A 141 6.80 4.91 -29.91
N ALA A 142 7.33 5.29 -31.08
CA ALA A 142 7.77 6.66 -31.33
C ALA A 142 6.65 7.71 -31.17
N LYS A 143 5.37 7.30 -31.25
CA LYS A 143 4.22 8.18 -30.99
C LYS A 143 4.01 8.49 -29.51
N ASN A 144 4.57 7.68 -28.62
CA ASN A 144 4.41 7.80 -27.17
C ASN A 144 5.56 8.57 -26.49
N ILE A 145 6.49 9.14 -27.27
CA ILE A 145 7.62 9.89 -26.73
C ILE A 145 7.13 11.01 -25.81
N LEU A 146 7.69 11.06 -24.61
CA LEU A 146 7.31 12.01 -23.57
C LEU A 146 8.12 13.30 -23.73
N ILE A 147 7.58 14.28 -24.47
CA ILE A 147 8.22 15.58 -24.65
C ILE A 147 7.48 16.63 -23.82
N VAL A 148 8.19 17.22 -22.85
CA VAL A 148 7.64 18.24 -21.96
C VAL A 148 8.62 19.39 -21.88
N ASN A 149 8.14 20.62 -22.14
CA ASN A 149 8.97 21.83 -22.18
C ASN A 149 10.21 21.72 -23.11
N GLY A 150 10.07 20.99 -24.23
CA GLY A 150 11.17 20.77 -25.18
C GLY A 150 12.23 19.76 -24.73
N LYS A 151 12.07 19.12 -23.56
CA LYS A 151 12.91 18.02 -23.09
C LYS A 151 12.18 16.70 -23.25
N THR A 152 12.87 15.69 -23.76
CA THR A 152 12.40 14.30 -23.78
C THR A 152 12.69 13.64 -22.44
N TYR A 153 11.70 12.94 -21.89
CA TYR A 153 11.81 12.16 -20.67
C TYR A 153 11.67 10.67 -20.96
N GLN A 154 12.41 9.85 -20.21
CA GLN A 154 12.33 8.40 -20.36
C GLN A 154 11.05 7.81 -19.76
N PHE A 155 10.63 8.31 -18.59
CA PHE A 155 9.52 7.76 -17.83
C PHE A 155 8.45 8.81 -17.50
N LYS A 156 7.20 8.38 -17.50
CA LYS A 156 6.11 9.04 -16.79
C LYS A 156 5.73 8.18 -15.60
N VAL A 157 5.94 8.69 -14.39
CA VAL A 157 5.60 8.02 -13.14
C VAL A 157 4.29 8.60 -12.63
N THR A 158 3.32 7.75 -12.33
CA THR A 158 2.04 8.12 -11.70
C THR A 158 1.97 7.46 -10.33
N LEU A 159 1.73 8.27 -9.31
CA LEU A 159 1.38 7.83 -7.98
C LEU A 159 -0.12 7.83 -7.83
N PHE A 160 -0.65 6.76 -7.25
CA PHE A 160 -2.03 6.70 -6.79
C PHE A 160 -2.05 6.26 -5.33
N TYR A 161 -2.53 7.16 -4.45
CA TYR A 161 -2.55 6.91 -3.02
C TYR A 161 -3.96 6.52 -2.54
N GLN A 162 -4.04 5.34 -1.92
CA GLN A 162 -5.27 4.77 -1.38
C GLN A 162 -5.23 4.76 0.15
N GLU A 163 -5.92 5.72 0.76
CA GLU A 163 -6.10 5.77 2.21
C GLU A 163 -7.47 5.20 2.63
N SER A 164 -7.48 4.41 3.70
CA SER A 164 -8.73 4.10 4.42
C SER A 164 -8.97 5.13 5.53
N GLN A 165 -10.20 5.37 5.96
CA GLN A 165 -10.44 6.24 7.12
C GLN A 165 -10.06 5.53 8.43
N ALA A 166 -9.55 6.27 9.42
CA ALA A 166 -9.07 5.67 10.67
C ALA A 166 -10.13 4.80 11.36
N TRP A 167 -11.38 5.25 11.41
CA TRP A 167 -12.48 4.49 12.01
C TRP A 167 -12.79 3.20 11.24
N GLN A 168 -12.65 3.18 9.90
CA GLN A 168 -12.86 1.97 9.08
C GLN A 168 -11.80 0.92 9.41
N ARG A 169 -10.53 1.34 9.48
CA ARG A 169 -9.40 0.47 9.81
C ARG A 169 -9.57 -0.15 11.20
N LEU A 170 -9.93 0.67 12.19
CA LEU A 170 -10.17 0.21 13.56
C LEU A 170 -11.39 -0.73 13.63
N LEU A 171 -12.48 -0.42 12.93
CA LEU A 171 -13.67 -1.28 12.88
C LEU A 171 -13.32 -2.67 12.33
N VAL A 172 -12.63 -2.73 11.18
CA VAL A 172 -12.20 -4.00 10.57
C VAL A 172 -11.26 -4.75 11.51
N PHE A 173 -10.27 -4.08 12.07
CA PHE A 173 -9.31 -4.69 12.99
C PHE A 173 -9.96 -5.24 14.26
N TYR A 174 -10.87 -4.49 14.89
CA TYR A 174 -11.60 -4.95 16.07
C TYR A 174 -12.52 -6.12 15.75
N SER A 175 -13.14 -6.10 14.57
CA SER A 175 -13.95 -7.23 14.10
C SER A 175 -13.10 -8.49 13.94
N ILE A 176 -11.91 -8.38 13.31
CA ILE A 176 -10.95 -9.47 13.18
C ILE A 176 -10.55 -9.99 14.58
N LEU A 177 -10.16 -9.09 15.50
CA LEU A 177 -9.74 -9.49 16.85
C LEU A 177 -10.84 -10.23 17.61
N VAL A 178 -12.07 -9.70 17.62
CA VAL A 178 -13.20 -10.33 18.32
C VAL A 178 -13.50 -11.70 17.72
N LEU A 179 -13.61 -11.79 16.40
CA LEU A 179 -13.90 -13.06 15.73
C LEU A 179 -12.78 -14.08 15.96
N SER A 180 -11.51 -13.69 15.83
CA SER A 180 -10.37 -14.54 16.13
C SER A 180 -10.38 -15.01 17.59
N PHE A 181 -10.73 -14.15 18.54
CA PHE A 181 -10.84 -14.52 19.95
C PHE A 181 -11.93 -15.57 20.18
N LEU A 182 -13.12 -15.38 19.59
CA LEU A 182 -14.21 -16.33 19.67
C LEU A 182 -13.84 -17.69 19.08
N VAL A 183 -13.17 -17.69 17.92
CA VAL A 183 -12.67 -18.91 17.28
C VAL A 183 -11.64 -19.62 18.18
N CYS A 184 -10.63 -18.90 18.68
CA CYS A 184 -9.63 -19.47 19.58
C CYS A 184 -10.26 -20.06 20.85
N ARG A 185 -11.29 -19.40 21.41
CA ARG A 185 -12.02 -19.91 22.56
C ARG A 185 -12.78 -21.19 22.22
N ALA A 186 -13.52 -21.22 21.11
CA ALA A 186 -14.28 -22.38 20.68
C ALA A 186 -13.37 -23.60 20.45
N TYR A 187 -12.25 -23.41 19.76
CA TYR A 187 -11.26 -24.47 19.56
C TYR A 187 -10.64 -24.94 20.88
N GLY A 188 -10.36 -24.04 21.82
CA GLY A 188 -9.86 -24.41 23.15
C GLY A 188 -10.84 -25.31 23.92
N GLU A 189 -12.13 -24.99 23.85
CA GLU A 189 -13.19 -25.80 24.47
C GLU A 189 -13.32 -27.19 23.81
N ILE A 190 -13.23 -27.27 22.48
CA ILE A 190 -13.26 -28.55 21.75
C ILE A 190 -12.03 -29.41 22.09
N TYR A 191 -10.83 -28.81 22.09
CA TYR A 191 -9.58 -29.52 22.37
C TYR A 191 -9.58 -30.18 23.75
N ILE A 192 -10.13 -29.50 24.76
CA ILE A 192 -10.24 -30.05 26.12
C ILE A 192 -11.20 -31.24 26.15
N LYS A 193 -12.38 -31.12 25.53
CA LYS A 193 -13.37 -32.21 25.45
C LYS A 193 -12.84 -33.46 24.75
N LEU A 194 -11.91 -33.32 23.81
CA LEU A 194 -11.30 -34.45 23.09
C LEU A 194 -10.18 -35.14 23.89
N LYS A 195 -9.66 -34.47 24.92
CA LYS A 195 -8.58 -34.97 25.77
C LYS A 195 -9.09 -35.65 27.05
N ASP A 196 -10.34 -35.35 27.42
CA ASP A 196 -11.13 -36.05 28.43
C ASP A 196 -11.66 -37.38 27.87
#